data_AF-A0A0N1L4T0-F1
#
_entry.id   AF-A0A0N1L4T0-F1
#
_cell.length_a   1.000
_cell.length_b   1.000
_cell.length_c   1.000
_cell.angle_alpha   90.00
_cell.angle_beta   90.00
_cell.angle_gamma   90.00
#
_symmetry.space_group_name_H-M   'P 1'
#
loop_
_entity.id
_entity.type
_entity.pdbx_description
1 polymer ?
#
loop_
_entity_poly.entity_id
_entity_poly.type
_entity_poly.pdbx_seq_one_letter_code
_entity_poly.pdbx_strand_id
1 'polypeptide(L)' 'MTFFRQLITDTEGATAIEYGLIAALISVAAITAMGTLGNSLSNTFNFVSNDMNNASDGHL' A
#
# COMPACT_ATOMS: atom_id res chain seq x y z
N MET A 1 -15.54 -42.94 2.71
CA MET A 1 -16.17 -41.97 1.79
C MET A 1 -16.61 -40.68 2.49
N THR A 2 -15.91 -40.24 3.54
CA THR A 2 -16.28 -39.02 4.30
C THR A 2 -15.44 -37.82 3.89
N PHE A 3 -14.16 -38.04 3.59
CA PHE A 3 -13.22 -37.01 3.12
C PHE A 3 -13.69 -36.28 1.86
N PHE A 4 -14.05 -37.01 0.81
CA PHE A 4 -14.59 -36.41 -0.43
C PHE A 4 -15.91 -35.67 -0.22
N ARG A 5 -16.74 -36.12 0.73
CA ARG A 5 -17.99 -35.42 1.07
C ARG A 5 -17.71 -34.11 1.80
N GLN A 6 -16.78 -34.12 2.75
CA GLN A 6 -16.35 -32.92 3.47
C GLN A 6 -15.76 -31.87 2.54
N LEU A 7 -14.89 -32.27 1.61
CA LEU A 7 -14.29 -31.37 0.63
C LEU A 7 -15.34 -30.68 -0.26
N ILE A 8 -16.40 -31.39 -0.65
CA ILE A 8 -17.48 -30.83 -1.50
C ILE A 8 -18.43 -29.92 -0.70
N THR A 9 -18.55 -30.11 0.61
CA THR A 9 -19.37 -29.27 1.49
C THR A 9 -18.60 -28.13 2.15
N ASP A 10 -17.30 -28.02 1.89
CA ASP A 10 -16.44 -27.02 2.49
C ASP A 10 -16.69 -25.64 1.87
N THR A 11 -17.10 -24.68 2.69
CA THR A 11 -17.38 -23.29 2.28
C THR A 11 -16.30 -22.31 2.73
N GLU A 12 -15.21 -22.78 3.37
CA GLU A 12 -14.12 -21.92 3.83
C GLU A 12 -13.40 -21.25 2.66
N GLY A 13 -13.34 -21.91 1.50
CA GLY A 13 -12.84 -21.30 0.25
C GLY A 13 -13.76 -20.20 -0.29
N ALA A 14 -15.07 -20.33 -0.10
CA ALA A 14 -16.04 -19.34 -0.53
C ALA A 14 -16.03 -18.09 0.38
N THR A 15 -15.75 -18.24 1.67
CA THR A 15 -15.55 -17.08 2.56
C THR A 15 -14.18 -16.43 2.32
N ALA A 16 -13.15 -17.21 1.97
CA ALA A 16 -11.83 -16.68 1.61
C ALA A 16 -11.87 -15.74 0.39
N ILE A 17 -12.75 -15.98 -0.60
CA ILE A 17 -12.86 -15.09 -1.76
C ILE A 17 -13.55 -13.76 -1.44
N GLU A 18 -14.50 -13.76 -0.50
CA GLU A 18 -15.17 -12.53 -0.04
C GLU A 18 -14.22 -11.64 0.75
N TYR A 19 -13.54 -12.19 1.75
CA TYR A 19 -12.54 -11.46 2.52
C TYR A 19 -11.30 -11.12 1.66
N GLY A 20 -10.95 -11.97 0.70
CA GLY A 20 -9.88 -11.71 -0.27
C GLY A 20 -10.17 -10.50 -1.15
N LEU A 21 -11.41 -10.31 -1.61
CA LEU A 21 -11.80 -9.14 -2.39
C LEU A 21 -11.73 -7.86 -1.55
N ILE A 22 -12.21 -7.89 -0.30
CA ILE A 22 -12.13 -6.74 0.62
C ILE A 22 -10.66 -6.38 0.90
N ALA A 23 -9.83 -7.38 1.18
CA ALA A 23 -8.40 -7.19 1.40
C ALA A 23 -7.70 -6.61 0.16
N ALA A 24 -8.07 -7.05 -1.05
CA ALA A 24 -7.55 -6.49 -2.29
C ALA A 24 -7.88 -5.00 -2.44
N LEU A 25 -9.12 -4.60 -2.17
CA LEU A 25 -9.54 -3.19 -2.24
C LEU A 25 -8.81 -2.31 -1.23
N ILE A 26 -8.66 -2.77 0.02
CA ILE A 26 -7.90 -2.06 1.06
C ILE A 26 -6.42 -1.93 0.65
N SER A 27 -5.84 -3.00 0.10
CA SER A 27 -4.44 -3.00 -0.35
C SER A 27 -4.20 -1.98 -1.46
N VAL A 28 -5.07 -1.90 -2.46
CA VAL A 28 -4.96 -0.92 -3.55
C VAL A 28 -5.06 0.51 -3.02
N ALA A 29 -6.00 0.78 -2.12
CA ALA A 29 -6.14 2.09 -1.48
C ALA A 29 -4.88 2.46 -0.68
N ALA A 30 -4.34 1.51 0.10
CA ALA A 30 -3.14 1.72 0.88
C ALA A 30 -1.91 2.00 0.00
N ILE A 31 -1.72 1.23 -1.08
CA ILE A 31 -0.62 1.47 -2.03
C ILE A 31 -0.71 2.88 -2.63
N THR A 32 -1.91 3.30 -3.01
CA THR A 32 -2.15 4.63 -3.58
C THR A 32 -1.81 5.74 -2.58
N ALA A 33 -2.28 5.61 -1.33
CA ALA A 33 -2.00 6.56 -0.26
C ALA A 33 -0.51 6.60 0.12
N MET A 34 0.17 5.45 0.13
CA MET A 34 1.61 5.40 0.35
C MET A 34 2.40 6.06 -0.79
N GLY A 35 1.93 5.92 -2.04
CA GLY A 35 2.53 6.62 -3.18
C GLY A 35 2.44 8.13 -3.05
N THR A 36 1.27 8.68 -2.68
CA THR A 36 1.10 10.12 -2.47
C THR A 36 1.91 10.63 -1.28
N LEU A 37 1.94 9.87 -0.18
CA LEU A 37 2.77 10.19 0.99
C LEU A 37 4.26 10.22 0.63
N GLY A 38 4.74 9.23 -0.13
CA GLY A 38 6.12 9.16 -0.58
C GLY A 38 6.53 10.36 -1.44
N ASN A 39 5.64 10.79 -2.34
CA ASN A 39 5.87 12.00 -3.15
C ASN A 39 5.97 13.27 -2.28
N SER A 40 5.04 13.44 -1.33
CA SER A 40 5.09 14.58 -0.40
C SER A 40 6.37 14.59 0.42
N LEU A 41 6.81 13.43 0.92
CA LEU A 41 8.03 13.29 1.68
C LEU A 41 9.28 13.63 0.83
N SER A 42 9.33 13.11 -0.39
CA SER A 42 10.38 13.42 -1.37
C SER A 42 10.46 14.92 -1.65
N ASN A 43 9.31 15.56 -1.89
CA ASN A 43 9.23 17.00 -2.13
C ASN A 43 9.76 17.80 -0.94
N THR A 44 9.39 17.41 0.29
CA THR A 44 9.90 18.06 1.51
C THR A 44 11.41 17.93 1.63
N PHE A 45 11.97 16.73 1.43
CA PHE A 45 13.42 16.55 1.50
C PHE A 45 14.15 17.28 0.37
N ASN A 46 13.59 17.31 -0.84
CA ASN A 46 14.16 18.07 -1.95
C ASN A 46 14.15 19.57 -1.66
N PHE A 47 13.06 20.09 -1.07
CA PHE A 47 12.99 21.48 -0.66
C PHE A 47 14.09 21.83 0.35
N VAL A 48 14.23 21.02 1.41
CA VAL A 48 15.28 21.22 2.43
C VAL A 48 16.67 21.11 1.81
N SER A 49 16.90 20.10 0.95
CA SER A 49 18.18 19.93 0.25
C SER A 49 18.54 21.15 -0.60
N ASN A 50 17.57 21.68 -1.35
CA ASN A 50 17.76 22.87 -2.17
C ASN A 50 18.07 24.10 -1.32
N ASP A 51 17.35 24.29 -0.20
CA ASP A 51 17.59 25.40 0.72
C ASP A 51 19.00 25.34 1.34
N MET A 52 19.44 24.13 1.73
CA MET A 52 20.79 23.90 2.23
C MET A 52 21.86 24.20 1.18
N ASN A 53 21.64 23.81 -0.08
CA ASN A 53 22.56 24.10 -1.17
C ASN A 53 22.65 25.61 -1.44
N ASN A 54 21.50 26.30 -1.52
CA ASN A 54 21.45 27.75 -1.72
C ASN A 54 22.17 28.51 -0.61
N ALA A 55 21.97 28.10 0.65
CA ALA A 55 22.67 28.68 1.79
C ALA A 55 24.19 28.43 1.75
N SER A 56 24.61 27.26 1.26
CA SER A 56 26.02 26.89 1.12
C SER A 56 26.73 27.64 0.00
N ASP A 57 26.02 27.91 -1.09
CA ASP A 57 26.55 28.62 -2.26
C ASP A 57 26.46 30.15 -2.11
N GLY A 58 25.92 30.65 -1.00
CA GLY A 58 25.78 32.09 -0.71
C GLY A 58 24.72 32.80 -1.56
N HIS A 59 23.83 32.04 -2.21
CA HIS A 59 22.76 32.54 -3.09
C HIS A 59 21.50 32.98 -2.32
N LEU A 60 21.65 33.53 -1.11
CA LEU A 60 20.55 34.00 -0.26
C LEU A 60 19.67 35.04 -1.00
#